data_AF-A0ABD6B8F2-F1
#
_entry.id   AF-A0ABD6B8F2-F1
#
_cell.length_a   1.000
_cell.length_b   1.000
_cell.length_c   1.000
_cell.angle_alpha   90.00
_cell.angle_beta   90.00
_cell.angle_gamma   90.00
#
_symmetry.space_group_name_H-M   'P 1'
#
loop_
_entity.id
_entity.type
_entity.pdbx_description
1 polymer ?
#
loop_
_entity_poly.entity_id
_entity_poly.type
_entity_poly.pdbx_seq_one_letter_code
_entity_poly.pdbx_strand_id
1 'polypeptide(L)'
;GHADAADLQSAIDGYGFTLKAHESPARRVLAGKADAGLGLRATAEKLGLGFVPVDSQTVRVRANPERVEKQGVRDLEAVLSGVDEVLAELPGFEPAN
;
A
#
# COMPACT_ATOMS: atom_id res chain seq x y z
N GLY A 1 15.94 20.87 -20.96
CA GLY A 1 17.01 20.06 -20.35
C GLY A 1 16.35 18.93 -19.61
N HIS A 2 16.77 17.69 -19.81
CA HIS A 2 16.28 16.58 -19.00
C HIS A 2 17.01 16.67 -17.66
N ALA A 3 16.29 17.04 -16.59
CA ALA A 3 16.81 16.91 -15.24
C ALA A 3 17.04 15.41 -14.98
N ASP A 4 18.20 15.06 -14.42
CA ASP A 4 18.42 13.68 -14.02
C ASP A 4 17.66 13.36 -12.72
N ALA A 5 17.66 12.08 -12.33
CA ALA A 5 16.94 11.67 -11.13
C ALA A 5 17.48 12.34 -9.86
N ALA A 6 18.78 12.60 -9.76
CA ALA A 6 19.39 13.20 -8.58
C ALA A 6 18.99 14.68 -8.46
N ASP A 7 18.94 15.40 -9.58
CA ASP A 7 18.46 16.78 -9.63
C ASP A 7 17.03 16.88 -9.10
N LEU A 8 16.13 16.01 -9.58
CA LEU A 8 14.73 15.96 -9.15
C LEU A 8 14.59 15.63 -7.66
N GLN A 9 15.37 14.67 -7.16
CA GLN A 9 15.34 14.29 -5.75
C GLN A 9 15.81 15.42 -4.84
N SER A 10 16.87 16.13 -5.23
CA SER A 10 17.44 17.24 -4.46
C SER A 10 16.50 18.45 -4.37
N ALA A 11 15.59 18.60 -5.35
CA ALA A 11 14.61 19.67 -5.39
C ALA A 11 13.40 19.43 -4.47
N ILE A 12 13.22 18.21 -3.95
CA ILE A 12 12.11 17.87 -3.04
C ILE A 12 12.57 18.06 -1.60
N ASP A 13 12.06 19.09 -0.94
CA ASP A 13 12.29 19.27 0.50
C ASP A 13 11.74 18.05 1.27
N GLY A 14 12.58 17.45 2.10
CA GLY A 14 12.25 16.23 2.82
C GLY A 14 12.28 14.93 2.00
N TYR A 15 12.88 14.90 0.80
CA TYR A 15 12.98 13.66 -0.01
C TYR A 15 13.51 12.44 0.77
N GLY A 16 14.57 12.63 1.55
CA GLY A 16 15.18 11.58 2.38
C GLY A 16 14.46 11.31 3.71
N PHE A 17 13.37 12.01 4.00
CA PHE A 17 12.67 11.90 5.27
C PHE A 17 11.82 10.63 5.32
N THR A 18 12.11 9.76 6.29
CA THR A 18 11.41 8.47 6.46
C THR A 18 10.64 8.42 7.77
N LEU A 19 9.55 7.67 7.78
CA LEU A 19 8.70 7.45 8.95
C LEU A 19 8.55 5.96 9.21
N LYS A 20 8.38 5.62 10.49
CA LYS A 20 7.97 4.29 10.91
C LYS A 20 6.44 4.23 10.82
N ALA A 21 5.90 3.19 10.20
CA ALA A 21 4.49 2.94 9.88
C ALA A 21 3.93 3.60 8.59
N HIS A 22 3.09 2.83 7.90
CA HIS A 22 2.49 3.13 6.61
C HIS A 22 1.44 4.26 6.67
N GLU A 23 0.82 4.52 7.82
CA GLU A 23 -0.11 5.65 7.98
C GLU A 23 0.60 6.99 8.25
N SER A 24 1.87 6.94 8.71
CA SER A 24 2.57 8.12 9.21
C SER A 24 2.73 9.24 8.18
N PRO A 25 3.00 8.98 6.89
CA PRO A 25 3.03 10.03 5.86
C PRO A 25 1.68 10.75 5.71
N ALA A 26 0.58 10.00 5.61
CA ALA A 26 -0.76 10.56 5.47
C ALA A 26 -1.15 11.44 6.68
N ARG A 27 -0.79 11.01 7.90
CA ARG A 27 -1.02 11.81 9.11
C ARG A 27 -0.21 13.10 9.16
N ARG A 28 0.98 13.15 8.54
CA ARG A 28 1.75 14.40 8.43
C ARG A 28 1.09 15.39 7.48
N VAL A 29 0.59 14.90 6.34
CA VAL A 29 -0.19 15.73 5.40
C VAL A 29 -1.43 16.28 6.09
N LEU A 30 -2.20 15.43 6.77
CA LEU A 30 -3.38 15.84 7.54
C LEU A 30 -3.04 16.91 8.61
N ALA A 31 -1.86 16.83 9.21
CA ALA A 31 -1.39 17.79 10.20
C ALA A 31 -0.75 19.06 9.61
N GLY A 32 -0.74 19.22 8.28
CA GLY A 32 -0.09 20.34 7.59
C GLY A 32 1.44 20.37 7.72
N LYS A 33 2.06 19.21 8.02
CA LYS A 33 3.52 19.06 8.19
C LYS A 33 4.25 18.58 6.94
N ALA A 34 3.51 18.32 5.88
CA ALA A 34 4.00 17.96 4.54
C ALA A 34 2.90 18.27 3.52
N ASP A 35 3.27 18.69 2.31
CA ASP A 35 2.31 18.95 1.23
C ASP A 35 1.78 17.65 0.59
N ALA A 36 2.61 16.61 0.58
CA ALA A 36 2.28 15.28 0.07
C ALA A 36 3.05 14.19 0.84
N GLY A 37 2.60 12.94 0.70
CA GLY A 37 3.27 11.78 1.28
C GLY A 37 2.93 10.51 0.53
N LEU A 38 3.92 9.64 0.33
CA LEU A 38 3.72 8.31 -0.24
C LEU A 38 2.94 7.43 0.76
N GLY A 39 1.86 6.80 0.30
CA GLY A 39 1.01 5.98 1.14
C GLY A 39 -0.01 5.18 0.35
N LEU A 40 -0.73 4.31 1.06
CA LEU A 40 -1.77 3.48 0.48
C LEU A 40 -3.06 4.27 0.30
N ARG A 41 -3.79 4.01 -0.80
CA ARG A 41 -5.10 4.59 -1.07
C ARG A 41 -6.08 4.34 0.09
N ALA A 42 -6.06 3.14 0.66
CA ALA A 42 -6.85 2.78 1.84
C ALA A 42 -6.72 3.79 2.99
N THR A 43 -5.50 4.22 3.27
CA THR A 43 -5.21 5.18 4.34
C THR A 43 -5.71 6.57 3.99
N ALA A 44 -5.53 7.00 2.74
CA ALA A 44 -6.00 8.32 2.29
C ALA A 44 -7.52 8.42 2.41
N GLU A 45 -8.26 7.41 1.94
CA GLU A 45 -9.72 7.38 2.05
C GLU A 45 -10.19 7.32 3.51
N LYS A 46 -9.57 6.47 4.35
CA LYS A 46 -9.84 6.40 5.79
C LYS A 46 -9.65 7.74 6.51
N LEU A 47 -8.70 8.56 6.06
CA LEU A 47 -8.40 9.87 6.66
C LEU A 47 -9.08 11.05 5.93
N GLY A 48 -9.88 10.80 4.88
CA GLY A 48 -10.54 11.84 4.11
C GLY A 48 -9.58 12.72 3.30
N LEU A 49 -8.42 12.20 2.90
CA LEU A 49 -7.41 12.91 2.12
C LEU A 49 -7.59 12.65 0.62
N GLY A 50 -7.16 13.59 -0.21
CA GLY A 50 -7.00 13.36 -1.64
C GLY A 50 -5.92 12.31 -1.93
N PHE A 51 -6.08 11.55 -3.01
CA PHE A 51 -5.14 10.51 -3.42
C PHE A 51 -4.81 10.62 -4.91
N VAL A 52 -3.53 10.56 -5.25
CA VAL A 52 -3.03 10.51 -6.63
C VAL A 52 -2.34 9.16 -6.85
N PRO A 53 -2.85 8.28 -7.74
CA PRO A 53 -2.24 6.98 -7.98
C PRO A 53 -0.90 7.13 -8.71
N VAL A 54 0.12 6.43 -8.21
CA VAL A 54 1.46 6.38 -8.83
C VAL A 54 1.78 4.97 -9.30
N ASP A 55 1.47 3.95 -8.49
CA ASP A 55 1.62 2.54 -8.83
C ASP A 55 0.77 1.66 -7.88
N SER A 56 0.80 0.35 -8.11
CA SER A 56 0.21 -0.70 -7.29
C SER A 56 1.30 -1.53 -6.57
N GLN A 57 0.93 -2.20 -5.48
CA GLN A 57 1.82 -3.13 -4.78
C GLN A 57 1.25 -4.55 -4.83
N THR A 58 1.98 -5.49 -5.44
CA THR A 58 1.57 -6.90 -5.46
C THR A 58 1.76 -7.56 -4.10
N VAL A 59 0.68 -8.11 -3.54
CA VAL A 59 0.71 -8.94 -2.33
C VAL A 59 0.55 -10.41 -2.71
N ARG A 60 1.33 -11.28 -2.07
CA ARG A 60 1.34 -12.72 -2.36
C ARG A 60 1.27 -13.53 -1.07
N VAL A 61 0.31 -14.44 -0.97
CA VAL A 61 0.24 -15.41 0.13
C VAL A 61 1.11 -16.62 -0.20
N ARG A 62 1.83 -17.14 0.80
CA ARG A 62 2.69 -18.32 0.68
C ARG A 62 2.48 -19.23 1.87
N ALA A 63 2.23 -20.51 1.61
CA ALA A 63 2.18 -21.56 2.61
C ALA A 63 3.49 -22.37 2.62
N ASN A 64 3.84 -22.94 3.77
CA ASN A 64 4.91 -23.94 3.82
C ASN A 64 4.42 -25.20 3.07
N PRO A 65 5.13 -25.68 2.04
CA PRO A 65 4.72 -26.84 1.25
C PRO A 65 4.53 -28.11 2.08
N GLU A 66 5.25 -28.28 3.20
CA GLU A 66 5.11 -29.42 4.10
C GLU A 66 3.86 -29.36 5.00
N ARG A 67 3.08 -28.27 4.90
CA ARG A 67 1.94 -27.99 5.78
C ARG A 67 0.62 -27.83 5.03
N VAL A 68 0.62 -27.87 3.70
CA VAL A 68 -0.57 -27.67 2.86
C VAL A 68 -1.67 -28.70 3.12
N GLU A 69 -1.29 -29.90 3.56
CA GLU A 69 -2.23 -30.98 3.91
C GLU A 69 -2.97 -30.73 5.23
N LYS A 70 -2.52 -29.78 6.06
CA LYS A 70 -3.19 -29.48 7.33
C LYS A 70 -4.53 -28.84 7.05
N GLN A 71 -5.58 -29.34 7.72
CA GLN A 71 -6.95 -28.84 7.54
C GLN A 71 -7.04 -27.32 7.62
N GLY A 72 -6.44 -26.69 8.65
CA GLY A 72 -6.48 -25.23 8.78
C GLY A 72 -5.78 -24.45 7.65
N VAL A 73 -4.81 -25.05 6.95
CA VAL A 73 -4.19 -24.44 5.76
C VAL A 73 -5.10 -24.57 4.55
N ARG A 74 -5.77 -25.72 4.39
CA ARG A 74 -6.79 -25.94 3.35
C ARG A 74 -8.01 -25.03 3.53
N ASP A 75 -8.45 -24.84 4.78
CA ASP A 75 -9.56 -23.95 5.11
C ASP A 75 -9.20 -22.50 4.74
N LEU A 76 -7.98 -22.06 5.05
CA LEU A 76 -7.49 -20.74 4.66
C LEU A 76 -7.40 -20.60 3.14
N GLU A 77 -6.89 -21.60 2.43
CA GLU A 77 -6.84 -21.62 0.97
C GLU A 77 -8.24 -21.50 0.36
N ALA A 78 -9.22 -22.23 0.90
CA ALA A 78 -10.61 -22.16 0.46
C ALA A 78 -11.19 -20.75 0.65
N VAL A 79 -10.95 -20.10 1.80
CA VAL A 79 -11.39 -18.71 2.03
C VAL A 79 -10.70 -17.74 1.07
N LEU A 80 -9.39 -17.91 0.85
CA LEU A 80 -8.62 -17.05 -0.06
C LEU A 80 -9.04 -17.21 -1.53
N SER A 81 -9.62 -18.35 -1.92
CA SER A 81 -10.14 -18.53 -3.28
C SER A 81 -11.31 -17.59 -3.63
N GLY A 82 -12.02 -17.09 -2.62
CA GLY A 82 -13.10 -16.10 -2.75
C GLY A 82 -12.70 -14.69 -2.31
N VAL A 83 -11.40 -14.38 -2.22
CA VAL A 83 -10.93 -13.12 -1.63
C VAL A 83 -11.37 -11.88 -2.41
N ASP A 84 -11.63 -12.00 -3.71
CA ASP A 84 -12.00 -10.86 -4.58
C ASP A 84 -13.26 -10.12 -4.09
N GLU A 85 -14.24 -10.84 -3.54
CA GLU A 85 -15.44 -10.23 -2.95
C GLU A 85 -15.09 -9.35 -1.74
N VAL A 86 -14.15 -9.81 -0.90
CA VAL A 86 -13.65 -9.05 0.25
C VAL A 86 -12.82 -7.86 -0.21
N LEU A 87 -11.99 -8.01 -1.24
CA LEU A 87 -11.17 -6.91 -1.77
C LEU A 87 -12.02 -5.79 -2.37
N ALA A 88 -13.15 -6.12 -3.01
CA ALA A 88 -14.08 -5.13 -3.56
C ALA A 88 -14.67 -4.19 -2.50
N GLU A 89 -14.72 -4.62 -1.24
CA GLU A 89 -15.18 -3.81 -0.10
C GLU A 89 -14.06 -2.99 0.56
N LEU A 90 -12.79 -3.26 0.21
CA LEU A 90 -11.63 -2.62 0.81
C LEU A 90 -11.05 -1.53 -0.11
N PRO A 91 -11.12 -0.25 0.30
CA PRO A 91 -10.54 0.85 -0.45
C PRO A 91 -9.09 0.62 -0.90
N GLY A 92 -8.87 0.68 -2.22
CA GLY A 92 -7.52 0.58 -2.79
C GLY A 92 -6.94 -0.82 -2.84
N PHE A 93 -7.75 -1.86 -2.65
CA PHE A 93 -7.40 -3.23 -2.95
C PHE A 93 -8.02 -3.66 -4.27
N GLU A 94 -7.25 -4.39 -5.06
CA GLU A 94 -7.65 -4.89 -6.37
C GLU A 94 -7.15 -6.35 -6.51
N PRO A 95 -7.90 -7.23 -7.22
CA PRO A 95 -7.42 -8.57 -7.55
C PRO A 95 -6.09 -8.52 -8.31
N ALA A 96 -5.22 -9.49 -8.06
CA ALA A 96 -3.99 -9.60 -8.83
C ALA A 96 -4.32 -10.04 -10.27
N ASN A 97 -3.90 -9.23 -11.25
CA ASN A 97 -4.00 -9.56 -12.68
C ASN A 97 -3.31 -10.87 -13.04
#